data_AF-H2XK78-F1
#
_entry.id   AF-H2XK78-F1
#
_cell.length_a   1.000
_cell.length_b   1.000
_cell.length_c   1.000
_cell.angle_alpha   90.00
_cell.angle_beta   90.00
_cell.angle_gamma   90.00
#
_symmetry.space_group_name_H-M   'P 1'
#
loop_
_entity.id
_entity.type
_entity.pdbx_description
1 polymer ?
#
loop_
_entity_poly.entity_id
_entity_poly.type
_entity_poly.pdbx_seq_one_letter_code
_entity_poly.pdbx_strand_id
1 'polypeptide(L)'
;TVAVMSQTMQKEGYLVVVSVLEGRNFPSRPKHNIVIECKFDGELLATDPVSHSDSPSFTTELAWEMDKKSLHQHRMHRTPIKLQCFAIDLATDTRENVGYIVLDLRGAQLKAQAEKWYTLLNTKYSRPKPSVKISMILEADEPKQAP
;
A
#
# COMPACT_ATOMS: atom_id res chain seq x y z
N THR A 1 -39.48 -4.46 -34.22
CA THR A 1 -39.09 -4.57 -32.81
C THR A 1 -37.59 -4.42 -32.71
N VAL A 2 -37.13 -3.30 -32.13
CA VAL A 2 -35.72 -2.93 -32.06
C VAL A 2 -35.06 -3.78 -30.97
N ALA A 3 -34.11 -4.62 -31.35
CA ALA A 3 -33.24 -5.29 -30.39
C ALA A 3 -32.32 -4.23 -29.79
N VAL A 4 -32.55 -3.89 -28.52
CA VAL A 4 -31.67 -3.03 -27.75
C VAL A 4 -30.42 -3.85 -27.46
N MET A 5 -29.36 -3.64 -28.25
CA MET A 5 -28.04 -4.13 -27.89
C MET A 5 -27.61 -3.35 -26.65
N SER A 6 -27.72 -3.99 -25.48
CA SER A 6 -27.04 -3.55 -24.27
C SER A 6 -25.54 -3.63 -24.51
N GLN A 7 -24.96 -2.55 -25.04
CA GLN A 7 -23.52 -2.33 -24.95
C GLN A 7 -23.18 -2.24 -23.46
N THR A 8 -22.74 -3.34 -22.87
CA THR A 8 -21.97 -3.28 -21.63
C THR A 8 -20.74 -2.43 -21.93
N MET A 9 -20.78 -1.16 -21.50
CA MET A 9 -19.59 -0.32 -21.40
C MET A 9 -18.57 -1.11 -20.59
N GLN A 10 -17.53 -1.62 -21.26
CA GLN A 10 -16.36 -2.17 -20.58
C GLN A 10 -15.77 -1.00 -19.77
N LYS A 11 -15.91 -1.07 -18.44
CA LYS A 11 -15.24 -0.13 -17.55
C LYS A 11 -13.76 -0.42 -17.68
N GLU A 12 -13.00 0.49 -18.28
CA GLU A 12 -11.55 0.52 -18.14
C GLU A 12 -11.24 0.68 -16.64
N GLY A 13 -10.85 -0.42 -15.99
CA GLY A 13 -10.42 -0.48 -14.61
C GLY A 13 -8.91 -0.28 -14.51
N TYR A 14 -8.47 0.23 -13.36
CA TYR A 14 -7.07 0.29 -12.98
C TYR A 14 -6.90 -0.32 -11.60
N LEU A 15 -5.74 -0.93 -11.38
CA LEU A 15 -5.28 -1.34 -10.07
C LEU A 15 -4.14 -0.42 -9.64
N VAL A 16 -4.28 0.21 -8.48
CA VAL A 16 -3.14 0.86 -7.81
C VAL A 16 -2.52 -0.16 -6.89
N VAL A 17 -1.32 -0.61 -7.21
CA VAL A 17 -0.60 -1.63 -6.44
C VAL A 17 0.53 -0.97 -5.68
N VAL A 18 0.55 -1.15 -4.35
CA VAL A 18 1.62 -0.74 -3.45
C VAL A 18 2.32 -1.98 -2.94
N SER A 19 3.54 -2.23 -3.41
CA SER A 19 4.34 -3.36 -2.94
C SER A 19 5.21 -2.91 -1.75
N VAL A 20 4.94 -3.48 -0.59
CA VAL A 20 5.66 -3.26 0.66
C VAL A 20 6.68 -4.38 0.81
N LEU A 21 7.97 -4.06 0.67
CA LEU A 21 9.01 -5.09 0.46
C LEU A 21 9.74 -5.44 1.76
N GLU A 22 10.56 -4.52 2.26
CA GLU A 22 11.44 -4.76 3.40
C GLU A 22 11.64 -3.48 4.22
N GLY A 23 11.94 -3.64 5.51
CA GLY A 23 12.34 -2.56 6.39
C GLY A 23 13.86 -2.52 6.59
N ARG A 24 14.34 -1.39 7.11
CA ARG A 24 15.70 -1.23 7.63
C ARG A 24 15.70 -0.27 8.81
N ASN A 25 16.72 -0.39 9.66
CA ASN A 25 16.92 0.48 10.83
C ASN A 25 15.77 0.41 11.85
N PHE A 26 15.08 -0.73 11.92
CA PHE A 26 14.13 -0.99 13.00
C PHE A 26 14.90 -1.42 14.26
N PRO A 27 14.43 -1.11 15.47
CA PRO A 27 14.98 -1.72 16.68
C PRO A 27 14.44 -3.14 16.83
N SER A 28 15.29 -4.12 17.07
CA SER A 28 14.84 -5.50 17.31
C SER A 28 14.00 -5.60 18.58
N ARG A 29 12.76 -6.11 18.45
CA ARG A 29 11.81 -6.33 19.56
C ARG A 29 11.28 -7.77 19.47
N PRO A 30 11.97 -8.77 20.06
CA PRO A 30 11.64 -10.19 19.88
C PRO A 30 10.22 -10.63 20.28
N LYS A 31 9.55 -9.85 21.14
CA LYS A 31 8.16 -10.12 21.57
C LYS A 31 7.10 -9.45 20.68
N HIS A 32 7.52 -8.68 19.68
CA HIS A 32 6.62 -7.90 18.83
C HIS A 32 6.78 -8.34 17.37
N ASN A 33 5.73 -8.07 16.61
CA ASN A 33 5.72 -8.13 15.16
C ASN A 33 5.47 -6.72 14.61
N ILE A 34 5.80 -6.50 13.34
CA ILE A 34 5.40 -5.31 12.59
C ILE A 34 4.25 -5.67 11.65
N VAL A 35 3.26 -4.78 11.61
CA VAL A 35 2.22 -4.75 10.58
C VAL A 35 2.20 -3.37 9.93
N ILE A 36 2.02 -3.33 8.62
CA ILE A 36 1.78 -2.09 7.88
C ILE A 36 0.34 -2.09 7.38
N GLU A 37 -0.44 -1.13 7.86
CA GLU A 37 -1.79 -0.87 7.36
C GLU A 37 -1.76 0.28 6.38
N CYS A 38 -2.38 0.10 5.22
CA CYS A 38 -2.52 1.11 4.20
C CYS A 38 -3.99 1.51 4.04
N LYS A 39 -4.27 2.80 4.24
CA LYS A 39 -5.60 3.38 4.03
C LYS A 39 -5.64 4.24 2.78
N PHE A 40 -6.54 3.91 1.87
CA PHE A 40 -6.80 4.67 0.65
C PHE A 40 -8.27 4.52 0.24
N ASP A 41 -8.88 5.62 -0.22
CA ASP A 41 -10.29 5.71 -0.63
C ASP A 41 -11.32 5.07 0.33
N GLY A 42 -11.07 5.17 1.64
CA GLY A 42 -11.95 4.60 2.67
C GLY A 42 -11.73 3.11 2.93
N GLU A 43 -10.97 2.41 2.07
CA GLU A 43 -10.56 1.03 2.24
C GLU A 43 -9.24 0.93 3.02
N LEU A 44 -9.15 -0.11 3.86
CA LEU A 44 -7.98 -0.41 4.69
C LEU A 44 -7.48 -1.81 4.33
N LEU A 45 -6.26 -1.87 3.81
CA LEU A 45 -5.56 -3.13 3.56
C LEU A 45 -4.36 -3.23 4.52
N ALA A 46 -3.89 -4.44 4.81
CA ALA A 46 -2.79 -4.65 5.75
C ALA A 46 -1.85 -5.76 5.27
N THR A 47 -0.60 -5.68 5.68
CA THR A 47 0.34 -6.80 5.57
C THR A 47 0.07 -7.84 6.67
N ASP A 48 0.51 -9.06 6.45
CA ASP A 48 0.63 -10.03 7.54
C ASP A 48 1.63 -9.53 8.60
N PRO A 49 1.48 -9.96 9.87
CA PRO A 49 2.49 -9.72 10.90
C PRO A 49 3.82 -10.38 10.57
N VAL A 50 4.91 -9.61 10.64
CA VAL A 50 6.28 -10.11 10.45
C VAL A 50 7.13 -9.82 11.68
N SER A 51 8.15 -10.64 11.93
CA SER A 51 9.05 -10.45 13.08
C SER A 51 9.59 -9.02 13.15
N HIS A 52 9.55 -8.43 14.34
CA HIS A 52 10.11 -7.10 14.57
C HIS A 52 11.64 -7.18 14.73
N SER A 53 12.32 -7.40 13.60
CA SER A 53 13.79 -7.40 13.47
C SER A 53 14.30 -6.02 13.07
N ASP A 54 15.62 -5.88 12.87
CA ASP A 54 16.23 -4.67 12.31
C ASP A 54 15.89 -4.44 10.81
N SER A 55 15.51 -5.53 10.13
CA SER A 55 15.24 -5.63 8.70
C SER A 55 14.00 -6.51 8.43
N PRO A 56 12.78 -6.06 8.82
CA PRO A 56 11.57 -6.86 8.67
C PRO A 56 11.25 -7.10 7.18
N SER A 57 10.94 -8.34 6.79
CA SER A 57 10.60 -8.72 5.40
C SER A 57 9.09 -8.84 5.25
N PHE A 58 8.46 -7.90 4.52
CA PHE A 58 7.00 -7.85 4.33
C PHE A 58 6.56 -8.58 3.06
N THR A 59 7.23 -8.32 1.93
CA THR A 59 6.95 -8.92 0.61
C THR A 59 5.46 -9.04 0.29
N THR A 60 4.69 -7.97 0.53
CA THR A 60 3.22 -7.95 0.39
C THR A 60 2.80 -6.89 -0.61
N GLU A 61 1.83 -7.20 -1.44
CA GLU A 61 1.20 -6.24 -2.36
C GLU A 61 -0.20 -5.87 -1.88
N LEU A 62 -0.48 -4.57 -1.83
CA LEU A 62 -1.77 -4.02 -1.45
C LEU A 62 -2.35 -3.30 -2.67
N ALA A 63 -3.52 -3.72 -3.12
CA ALA A 63 -4.09 -3.27 -4.39
C ALA A 63 -5.50 -2.69 -4.22
N TRP A 64 -5.75 -1.54 -4.84
CA TRP A 64 -7.07 -0.91 -4.89
C TRP A 64 -7.57 -0.83 -6.33
N GLU A 65 -8.78 -1.33 -6.56
CA GLU A 65 -9.49 -1.18 -7.82
C GLU A 65 -10.08 0.23 -7.95
N MET A 66 -9.95 0.82 -9.14
CA MET A 66 -10.56 2.10 -9.45
C MET A 66 -10.90 2.23 -10.92
N ASP A 67 -11.95 2.99 -11.21
CA ASP A 67 -12.22 3.41 -12.58
C ASP A 67 -11.38 4.64 -12.96
N LYS A 68 -11.30 4.90 -14.26
CA LYS A 68 -10.60 6.05 -14.85
C LYS A 68 -10.98 7.41 -14.24
N LYS A 69 -12.25 7.59 -13.87
CA LYS A 69 -12.76 8.85 -13.32
C LYS A 69 -12.26 9.04 -11.89
N SER A 70 -12.39 8.01 -11.06
CA SER A 70 -11.89 8.00 -9.68
C SER A 70 -10.37 8.22 -9.64
N LEU A 71 -9.62 7.49 -10.46
CA LEU A 71 -8.16 7.67 -10.61
C LEU A 71 -7.80 9.13 -10.96
N HIS A 72 -8.50 9.74 -11.92
CA HIS A 72 -8.26 11.13 -12.29
C HIS A 72 -8.55 12.08 -11.13
N GLN A 73 -9.66 11.89 -10.41
CA GLN A 73 -10.02 12.70 -9.25
C GLN A 73 -8.98 12.57 -8.13
N HIS A 74 -8.53 11.36 -7.78
CA HIS A 74 -7.52 11.17 -6.75
C HIS A 74 -6.19 11.82 -7.10
N ARG A 75 -5.76 11.79 -8.37
CA ARG A 75 -4.56 12.48 -8.85
C ARG A 75 -4.71 14.01 -8.76
N MET A 76 -5.86 14.55 -9.15
CA MET A 76 -6.13 16.00 -9.08
C MET A 76 -6.14 16.51 -7.64
N HIS A 77 -6.83 15.79 -6.74
CA HIS A 77 -6.92 16.18 -5.32
C HIS A 77 -5.71 15.75 -4.49
N ARG A 78 -4.73 15.08 -5.09
CA ARG A 78 -3.54 14.54 -4.41
C ARG A 78 -3.94 13.68 -3.20
N THR A 79 -4.94 12.82 -3.38
CA THR A 79 -5.42 11.95 -2.31
C THR A 79 -4.26 11.09 -1.81
N PRO A 80 -3.92 11.17 -0.50
CA PRO A 80 -2.78 10.44 0.03
C PRO A 80 -3.12 8.96 0.21
N ILE A 81 -2.17 8.10 -0.12
CA ILE A 81 -2.16 6.71 0.33
C ILE A 81 -1.35 6.68 1.64
N LYS A 82 -2.04 6.48 2.77
CA LYS A 82 -1.40 6.55 4.09
C LYS A 82 -1.08 5.16 4.61
N LEU A 83 0.21 4.86 4.77
CA LEU A 83 0.70 3.65 5.40
C LEU A 83 1.00 3.95 6.88
N GLN A 84 0.33 3.27 7.80
CA GLN A 84 0.64 3.30 9.23
C GLN A 84 1.38 2.03 9.62
N CYS A 85 2.49 2.20 10.33
CA CYS A 85 3.30 1.11 10.83
C CYS A 85 2.98 0.88 12.31
N PHE A 86 2.74 -0.37 12.68
CA PHE A 86 2.41 -0.78 14.04
C PHE A 86 3.37 -1.85 14.53
N ALA A 87 3.81 -1.72 15.78
CA ALA A 87 4.36 -2.84 16.54
C ALA A 87 3.23 -3.50 17.32
N ILE A 88 3.05 -4.80 17.15
CA ILE A 88 2.01 -5.58 17.83
C ILE A 88 2.62 -6.71 18.64
N ASP A 89 2.11 -6.95 19.83
CA ASP A 89 2.40 -8.15 20.61
C ASP A 89 1.19 -9.08 20.50
N LEU A 90 1.37 -10.19 19.78
CA LEU A 90 0.29 -11.15 19.48
C LEU A 90 -0.17 -11.92 20.73
N ALA A 91 0.65 -11.98 21.78
CA ALA A 91 0.28 -12.68 23.02
C ALA A 91 -0.61 -11.81 23.92
N THR A 92 -0.42 -10.49 23.87
CA THR A 92 -1.16 -9.54 24.72
C THR A 92 -2.22 -8.75 23.96
N ASP A 93 -2.31 -8.94 22.63
CA ASP A 93 -3.15 -8.16 21.71
C ASP A 93 -2.92 -6.64 21.83
N THR A 94 -1.70 -6.25 22.24
CA THR A 94 -1.34 -4.84 22.36
C THR A 94 -0.82 -4.32 21.04
N ARG A 95 -1.24 -3.10 20.71
CA ARG A 95 -0.94 -2.46 19.43
C ARG A 95 -0.43 -1.06 19.60
N GLU A 96 0.74 -0.80 19.03
CA GLU A 96 1.44 0.46 19.15
C GLU A 96 1.69 1.07 17.77
N ASN A 97 1.20 2.29 17.51
CA ASN A 97 1.62 3.05 16.32
C ASN A 97 3.08 3.50 16.49
N VAL A 98 3.93 3.18 15.51
CA VAL A 98 5.38 3.43 15.55
C VAL A 98 5.87 4.39 14.46
N GLY A 99 4.94 4.93 13.66
CA GLY A 99 5.19 5.89 12.59
C GLY A 99 4.28 5.67 11.39
N TYR A 100 4.45 6.52 10.37
CA TYR A 100 3.69 6.41 9.13
C TYR A 100 4.48 6.87 7.90
N ILE A 101 4.02 6.49 6.71
CA ILE A 101 4.48 6.95 5.40
C ILE A 101 3.28 7.47 4.63
N VAL A 102 3.48 8.48 3.79
CA VAL A 102 2.45 9.02 2.89
C VAL A 102 2.97 8.94 1.47
N LEU A 103 2.23 8.25 0.60
CA LEU A 103 2.49 8.19 -0.84
C LEU A 103 1.49 9.10 -1.58
N ASP A 104 1.92 9.69 -2.69
CA ASP A 104 1.11 10.53 -3.57
C ASP A 104 0.85 9.76 -4.88
N LEU A 105 -0.43 9.52 -5.20
CA LEU A 105 -0.85 8.74 -6.36
C LEU A 105 -0.39 9.33 -7.70
N ARG A 106 -0.06 10.62 -7.77
CA ARG A 106 0.56 11.21 -8.98
C ARG A 106 1.88 10.52 -9.34
N GLY A 107 2.55 9.97 -8.34
CA GLY A 107 3.71 9.14 -8.50
C GLY A 107 3.43 7.90 -9.34
N ALA A 108 2.27 7.25 -9.22
CA ALA A 108 1.98 5.99 -9.89
C ALA A 108 1.96 6.15 -11.42
N GLN A 109 2.60 5.21 -12.11
CA GLN A 109 2.69 5.15 -13.57
C GLN A 109 2.37 3.74 -14.04
N LEU A 110 1.93 3.59 -15.30
CA LEU A 110 1.67 2.31 -15.96
C LEU A 110 2.93 1.44 -16.18
N LYS A 111 4.10 1.93 -15.78
CA LYS A 111 5.38 1.23 -15.89
C LYS A 111 5.92 0.96 -14.50
N ALA A 112 6.65 -0.15 -14.37
CA ALA A 112 7.35 -0.53 -13.15
C ALA A 112 8.11 0.68 -12.59
N GLN A 113 7.74 1.08 -11.38
CA GLN A 113 8.44 2.14 -10.67
C GLN A 113 9.60 1.58 -9.89
N ALA A 114 10.69 2.34 -9.83
CA ALA A 114 11.81 2.01 -8.98
C ALA A 114 11.37 1.94 -7.52
N GLU A 115 11.75 0.86 -6.85
CA GLU A 115 11.65 0.69 -5.41
C GLU A 115 12.40 1.82 -4.70
N LYS A 116 11.76 2.46 -3.71
CA LYS A 116 12.34 3.57 -2.96
C LYS A 116 12.24 3.34 -1.47
N TRP A 117 13.24 3.82 -0.74
CA TRP A 117 13.23 3.82 0.72
C TRP A 117 12.47 5.04 1.23
N TYR A 118 11.44 4.80 2.04
CA TYR A 118 10.65 5.83 2.71
C TYR A 118 10.89 5.75 4.22
N THR A 119 11.45 6.82 4.79
CA THR A 119 11.66 6.94 6.23
C THR A 119 10.32 7.10 6.95
N LEU A 120 10.11 6.37 8.06
CA LEU A 120 8.94 6.55 8.90
C LEU A 120 8.88 7.99 9.45
N LEU A 121 7.78 8.67 9.18
CA LEU A 121 7.43 9.96 9.75
C LEU A 121 6.85 9.76 11.14
N ASN A 122 7.06 10.76 12.01
CA ASN A 122 6.61 10.74 13.41
C ASN A 122 6.93 9.43 14.14
N THR A 123 8.10 8.85 13.85
CA THR A 123 8.48 7.58 14.44
C THR A 123 8.82 7.73 15.92
N LYS A 124 8.43 6.73 16.72
CA LYS A 124 8.80 6.62 18.13
C LYS A 124 10.23 6.13 18.33
N TYR A 125 10.85 5.61 17.28
CA TYR A 125 12.20 5.07 17.35
C TYR A 125 13.22 6.18 17.19
N SER A 126 14.25 6.14 18.03
CA SER A 126 15.39 7.05 17.98
C SER A 126 16.25 6.78 16.73
N ARG A 127 17.34 7.53 16.55
CA ARG A 127 18.20 7.37 15.36
C ARG A 127 18.97 6.04 15.42
N PRO A 128 19.19 5.36 14.26
CA PRO A 128 18.74 5.73 12.92
C PRO A 128 17.22 5.56 12.74
N LYS A 129 16.60 6.46 11.97
CA LYS A 129 15.16 6.38 11.74
C LYS A 129 14.84 5.18 10.84
N PRO A 130 13.86 4.33 11.21
CA PRO A 130 13.44 3.23 10.36
C PRO A 130 12.93 3.69 9.00
N SER A 131 13.13 2.87 7.99
CA SER A 131 12.62 3.10 6.64
C SER A 131 12.05 1.81 6.07
N VAL A 132 11.07 1.93 5.18
CA VAL A 132 10.47 0.81 4.45
C VAL A 132 10.70 1.01 2.96
N LYS A 133 11.10 -0.05 2.27
CA LYS A 133 11.26 -0.09 0.83
C LYS A 133 9.92 -0.38 0.19
N ILE A 134 9.47 0.52 -0.67
CA ILE A 134 8.14 0.49 -1.27
C ILE A 134 8.28 0.81 -2.77
N SER A 135 7.51 0.11 -3.60
CA SER A 135 7.19 0.51 -4.97
C SER A 135 5.68 0.76 -5.09
N MET A 136 5.30 1.55 -6.09
CA MET A 136 3.89 1.80 -6.39
C MET A 136 3.71 1.85 -7.90
N ILE A 137 2.81 1.03 -8.43
CA ILE A 137 2.53 0.93 -9.86
C ILE A 137 1.04 1.08 -10.13
N LEU A 138 0.72 1.49 -11.34
CA LEU A 138 -0.64 1.46 -11.86
C LEU A 138 -0.70 0.32 -12.88
N GLU A 139 -1.63 -0.60 -12.72
CA GLU A 139 -1.89 -1.65 -13.70
C GLU A 139 -3.22 -1.36 -14.40
N ALA A 140 -3.31 -1.64 -15.70
CA ALA A 140 -4.59 -1.63 -16.40
C ALA A 140 -5.27 -2.98 -16.13
N ASP A 141 -6.54 -2.95 -15.74
CA ASP A 141 -7.36 -4.14 -15.62
C ASP A 141 -7.71 -4.61 -17.04
N GLU A 142 -6.87 -5.47 -17.62
CA GLU A 142 -7.16 -6.07 -18.91
C GLU A 142 -8.31 -7.08 -18.74
N PRO A 143 -9.36 -7.00 -19.58
CA PRO A 143 -10.48 -7.92 -19.47
C PRO A 143 -9.95 -9.35 -19.64
N LYS A 144 -10.10 -10.18 -18.60
CA LYS A 144 -9.83 -11.63 -18.65
C LYS A 144 -10.55 -12.20 -19.85
N GLN A 145 -9.81 -12.48 -20.91
CA GLN A 145 -10.32 -13.14 -22.10
C GLN A 145 -10.65 -14.57 -21.67
N ALA A 146 -11.95 -14.86 -21.52
CA ALA A 146 -12.41 -16.21 -21.22
C ALA A 146 -11.93 -17.16 -22.33
N PRO A 147 -11.50 -18.39 -22.00
CA PRO A 147 -11.04 -19.38 -22.98
C PRO A 147 -12.15 -19.80 -23.95
#